data_AF-A0A7S0U967-F1
#
_entry.id   AF-A0A7S0U967-F1
#
_cell.length_a   1.000
_cell.length_b   1.000
_cell.length_c   1.000
_cell.angle_alpha   90.00
_cell.angle_beta   90.00
_cell.angle_gamma   90.00
#
_symmetry.space_group_name_H-M   'P 1'
#
loop_
_entity.id
_entity.type
_entity.pdbx_description
1 polymer ?
#
loop_
_entity_poly.entity_id
_entity_poly.type
_entity_poly.pdbx_seq_one_letter_code
_entity_poly.pdbx_strand_id
1 'polypeptide(L)'
;GPSKREREMMERLKVLEASVNSMEEEKSLNRSGGDVRATADDLKCKCHFGDDDVRVIIVPRSSSFTELYEALADEFCVELRIKYKDEEGDLVTISSDKSLALALPLFPAPPALTHLYVSPFKPPPQVVVAAAPAAAAAAVHGGTPGAGAGRQVDPVAQKEDVRRMRKEQKEKSAALKIQTNYRQHMARTEYKELLAEWRAALEMEAAAREREEFEREEEERKRKAEEAAEAAIVRPFGIGSGTYRIKGR
;
A
#
# COMPACT_ATOMS: atom_id res chain seq x y z
N GLY A 1 26.93 -11.05 15.02
CA GLY A 1 26.43 -9.66 15.17
C GLY A 1 26.14 -9.10 13.80
N PRO A 2 25.21 -8.14 13.66
CA PRO A 2 24.80 -7.66 12.35
C PRO A 2 25.97 -7.04 11.58
N SER A 3 26.04 -7.37 10.30
CA SER A 3 27.01 -6.85 9.34
C SER A 3 26.90 -5.32 9.25
N LYS A 4 27.95 -4.66 8.74
CA LYS A 4 27.94 -3.20 8.53
C LYS A 4 26.77 -2.76 7.64
N ARG A 5 26.48 -3.56 6.60
CA ARG A 5 25.38 -3.31 5.65
C ARG A 5 24.00 -3.44 6.31
N GLU A 6 23.79 -4.45 7.16
CA GLU A 6 22.53 -4.60 7.90
C GLU A 6 22.28 -3.44 8.86
N ARG A 7 23.34 -2.95 9.55
CA ARG A 7 23.21 -1.79 10.44
C ARG A 7 22.79 -0.53 9.69
N GLU A 8 23.41 -0.26 8.55
CA GLU A 8 23.07 0.89 7.70
C GLU A 8 21.63 0.80 7.18
N MET A 9 21.21 -0.39 6.74
CA MET A 9 19.84 -0.61 6.25
C MET A 9 18.80 -0.46 7.37
N MET A 10 19.07 -0.97 8.57
CA MET A 10 18.18 -0.78 9.73
C MET A 10 18.06 0.68 10.15
N GLU A 11 19.15 1.46 10.06
CA GLU A 11 19.10 2.90 10.34
C GLU A 11 18.22 3.63 9.33
N ARG A 12 18.32 3.29 8.03
CA ARG A 12 17.44 3.86 6.99
C ARG A 12 15.96 3.49 7.21
N LEU A 13 15.66 2.25 7.58
CA LEU A 13 14.31 1.82 7.93
C LEU A 13 13.75 2.64 9.10
N LYS A 14 14.54 2.86 10.14
CA LYS A 14 14.14 3.63 11.32
C LYS A 14 13.81 5.09 10.99
N VAL A 15 14.59 5.72 10.10
CA VAL A 15 14.33 7.09 9.63
C VAL A 15 13.05 7.17 8.79
N LEU A 16 12.83 6.19 7.92
CA LEU A 16 11.60 6.10 7.12
C LEU A 16 10.37 5.88 8.00
N GLU A 17 10.45 4.96 8.95
CA GLU A 17 9.38 4.66 9.90
C GLU A 17 9.02 5.90 10.74
N ALA A 18 10.02 6.63 11.24
CA ALA A 18 9.78 7.89 11.94
C ALA A 18 9.11 8.95 11.03
N SER A 19 9.48 8.99 9.75
CA SER A 19 8.89 9.93 8.80
C SER A 19 7.44 9.56 8.45
N VAL A 20 7.13 8.27 8.33
CA VAL A 20 5.77 7.77 8.12
C VAL A 20 4.90 8.05 9.36
N ASN A 21 5.39 7.72 10.55
CA ASN A 21 4.66 7.96 11.81
C ASN A 21 4.42 9.45 12.05
N SER A 22 5.39 10.31 11.77
CA SER A 22 5.22 11.76 11.89
C SER A 22 4.15 12.30 10.92
N MET A 23 4.00 11.72 9.73
CA MET A 23 2.91 12.09 8.80
C MET A 23 1.56 11.51 9.23
N GLU A 24 1.53 10.37 9.92
CA GLU A 24 0.29 9.78 10.46
C GLU A 24 -0.22 10.54 11.69
N GLU A 25 0.65 11.11 12.53
CA GLU A 25 0.23 11.94 13.66
C GLU A 25 -0.50 13.22 13.22
N GLU A 26 -0.09 13.86 12.12
CA GLU A 26 -0.82 15.01 11.55
C GLU A 26 -2.20 14.60 10.99
N LYS A 27 -2.35 13.36 10.51
CA LYS A 27 -3.64 12.81 10.06
C LYS A 27 -4.51 12.36 11.25
N SER A 28 -3.89 12.01 12.37
CA SER A 28 -4.55 11.51 13.59
C SER A 28 -5.24 12.59 14.42
N LEU A 29 -4.83 13.86 14.31
CA LEU A 29 -5.57 14.98 14.92
C LEU A 29 -6.97 15.19 14.31
N ASN A 30 -7.23 14.63 13.11
CA ASN A 30 -8.58 14.54 12.51
C ASN A 30 -9.19 13.12 12.57
N ARG A 31 -8.45 12.13 13.07
CA ARG A 31 -8.89 10.74 13.26
C ARG A 31 -8.64 10.30 14.69
N SER A 32 -9.25 11.00 15.64
CA SER A 32 -9.43 10.45 16.96
C SER A 32 -10.31 9.21 16.84
N GLY A 33 -9.66 8.04 16.75
CA GLY A 33 -10.22 6.73 17.07
C GLY A 33 -10.59 6.65 18.54
N GLY A 34 -11.39 7.60 19.01
CA GLY A 34 -12.21 7.39 20.18
C GLY A 34 -13.11 6.22 19.85
N ASP A 35 -13.12 5.24 20.73
CA ASP A 35 -14.13 4.18 20.86
C ASP A 35 -15.45 4.63 20.18
N VAL A 36 -15.59 4.33 18.89
CA VAL A 36 -16.68 4.87 18.07
C VAL A 36 -17.87 4.06 18.52
N ARG A 37 -18.51 4.53 19.60
CA ARG A 37 -19.85 4.12 19.98
C ARG A 37 -20.68 4.33 18.74
N ALA A 38 -20.94 3.21 18.05
CA ALA A 38 -21.72 3.22 16.84
C ALA A 38 -23.01 3.98 17.13
N THR A 39 -23.15 5.15 16.53
CA THR A 39 -24.36 5.93 16.72
C THR A 39 -25.50 5.23 15.99
N ALA A 40 -26.74 5.50 16.39
CA ALA A 40 -27.90 4.94 15.69
C ALA A 40 -27.96 5.35 14.20
N ASP A 41 -27.14 6.32 13.79
CA ASP A 41 -27.06 6.85 12.43
C ASP A 41 -25.77 6.43 11.71
N ASP A 42 -25.02 5.47 12.24
CA ASP A 42 -23.83 4.94 11.59
C ASP A 42 -24.20 3.82 10.60
N LEU A 43 -23.63 3.89 9.40
CA LEU A 43 -23.68 2.85 8.39
C LEU A 43 -22.55 1.84 8.64
N LYS A 44 -22.93 0.62 9.02
CA LYS A 44 -21.99 -0.50 9.15
C LYS A 44 -21.92 -1.28 7.84
N CYS A 45 -20.78 -1.23 7.17
CA CYS A 45 -20.57 -1.89 5.88
C CYS A 45 -19.65 -3.09 6.04
N LYS A 46 -20.10 -4.27 5.61
CA LYS A 46 -19.26 -5.45 5.38
C LYS A 46 -18.77 -5.42 3.93
N CYS A 47 -17.52 -5.05 3.76
CA CYS A 47 -16.85 -4.82 2.49
C CYS A 47 -16.09 -6.09 2.08
N HIS A 48 -16.47 -6.66 0.93
CA HIS A 48 -15.79 -7.79 0.32
C HIS A 48 -14.84 -7.29 -0.75
N PHE A 49 -13.55 -7.61 -0.65
CA PHE A 49 -12.50 -7.25 -1.59
C PHE A 49 -11.86 -8.51 -2.17
N GLY A 50 -12.14 -8.78 -3.44
CA GLY A 50 -11.81 -10.08 -4.04
C GLY A 50 -12.62 -11.22 -3.42
N ASP A 51 -12.03 -12.42 -3.39
CA ASP A 51 -12.70 -13.64 -2.91
C ASP A 51 -12.47 -13.90 -1.41
N ASP A 52 -11.37 -13.40 -0.83
CA ASP A 52 -10.90 -13.80 0.50
C ASP A 52 -10.81 -12.65 1.52
N ASP A 53 -10.77 -11.37 1.11
CA ASP A 53 -10.64 -10.25 2.06
C ASP A 53 -12.02 -9.65 2.38
N VAL A 54 -12.39 -9.67 3.65
CA VAL A 54 -13.67 -9.16 4.13
C VAL A 54 -13.43 -8.30 5.36
N ARG A 55 -13.79 -7.02 5.27
CA ARG A 55 -13.60 -6.04 6.34
C ARG A 55 -14.90 -5.38 6.71
N VAL A 56 -15.00 -4.94 7.96
CA VAL A 56 -16.15 -4.18 8.44
C VAL A 56 -15.71 -2.76 8.70
N ILE A 57 -16.32 -1.81 8.00
CA ILE A 57 -16.12 -0.37 8.23
C ILE A 57 -17.39 0.25 8.80
N ILE A 58 -17.21 1.29 9.60
CA ILE A 58 -18.32 2.07 10.17
C ILE A 58 -18.12 3.50 9.69
N VAL A 59 -19.14 4.04 9.03
CA VAL A 59 -19.11 5.38 8.42
C VAL A 59 -20.43 6.08 8.76
N PRO A 60 -20.46 7.37 9.09
CA PRO A 60 -21.72 8.08 9.31
C PRO A 60 -22.66 7.95 8.10
N ARG A 61 -23.96 7.71 8.30
CA ARG A 61 -24.91 7.58 7.18
C ARG A 61 -25.06 8.89 6.40
N SER A 62 -24.75 10.03 7.02
CA SER A 62 -24.70 11.36 6.40
C SER A 62 -23.44 11.62 5.57
N SER A 63 -22.48 10.69 5.51
CA SER A 63 -21.23 10.89 4.79
C SER A 63 -21.43 11.01 3.29
N SER A 64 -20.58 11.84 2.68
CA SER A 64 -20.50 11.95 1.21
C SER A 64 -19.87 10.70 0.59
N PHE A 65 -20.07 10.51 -0.71
CA PHE A 65 -19.40 9.47 -1.49
C PHE A 65 -17.88 9.60 -1.38
N THR A 66 -17.34 10.81 -1.41
CA THR A 66 -15.90 11.06 -1.26
C THR A 66 -15.38 10.54 0.09
N GLU A 67 -16.10 10.81 1.19
CA GLU A 67 -15.70 10.32 2.52
C GLU A 67 -15.77 8.80 2.62
N LEU A 68 -16.85 8.19 2.12
CA LEU A 68 -16.98 6.73 2.04
C LEU A 68 -15.85 6.11 1.21
N TYR A 69 -15.56 6.72 0.06
CA TYR A 69 -14.50 6.28 -0.84
C TYR A 69 -13.13 6.39 -0.19
N GLU A 70 -12.81 7.53 0.45
CA GLU A 70 -11.55 7.73 1.15
C GLU A 70 -11.38 6.75 2.33
N ALA A 71 -12.45 6.50 3.09
CA ALA A 71 -12.43 5.52 4.17
C ALA A 71 -12.11 4.10 3.65
N LEU A 72 -12.72 3.71 2.54
CA LEU A 72 -12.44 2.43 1.89
C LEU A 72 -11.04 2.39 1.26
N ALA A 73 -10.63 3.45 0.57
CA ALA A 73 -9.35 3.52 -0.12
C ALA A 73 -8.17 3.51 0.86
N ASP A 74 -8.33 4.14 2.02
CA ASP A 74 -7.34 4.07 3.11
C ASP A 74 -7.24 2.64 3.67
N GLU A 75 -8.37 1.94 3.82
CA GLU A 75 -8.41 0.58 4.36
C GLU A 75 -7.80 -0.45 3.38
N PHE A 76 -8.10 -0.35 2.09
CA PHE A 76 -7.64 -1.29 1.06
C PHE A 76 -6.37 -0.85 0.31
N CYS A 77 -5.89 0.38 0.53
CA CYS A 77 -4.68 0.95 -0.07
C CYS A 77 -4.62 0.94 -1.62
N VAL A 78 -5.77 0.95 -2.31
CA VAL A 78 -5.84 0.97 -3.79
C VAL A 78 -7.00 1.86 -4.27
N GLU A 79 -7.01 2.25 -5.55
CA GLU A 79 -8.18 2.87 -6.16
C GLU A 79 -9.31 1.84 -6.29
N LEU A 80 -10.55 2.23 -5.95
CA LEU A 80 -11.65 1.29 -5.77
C LEU A 80 -12.82 1.56 -6.71
N ARG A 81 -13.56 0.50 -7.01
CA ARG A 81 -14.91 0.56 -7.53
C ARG A 81 -15.82 -0.08 -6.51
N ILE A 82 -16.77 0.69 -6.00
CA ILE A 82 -17.70 0.29 -4.95
C ILE A 82 -18.99 -0.16 -5.62
N LYS A 83 -19.45 -1.36 -5.28
CA LYS A 83 -20.73 -1.91 -5.73
C LYS A 83 -21.57 -2.35 -4.54
N TYR A 84 -22.89 -2.35 -4.69
CA TYR A 84 -23.82 -2.97 -3.75
C TYR A 84 -24.76 -3.90 -4.51
N LYS A 85 -25.40 -4.81 -3.79
CA LYS A 85 -26.43 -5.69 -4.36
C LYS A 85 -27.80 -5.05 -4.12
N ASP A 86 -28.57 -4.83 -5.17
CA ASP A 86 -29.92 -4.28 -5.06
C ASP A 86 -30.96 -5.36 -4.68
N GLU A 87 -32.24 -4.98 -4.70
CA GLU A 87 -33.36 -5.86 -4.35
C GLU A 87 -33.59 -6.99 -5.37
N GLU A 88 -33.17 -6.79 -6.62
CA GLU A 88 -33.24 -7.79 -7.70
C GLU A 88 -32.05 -8.76 -7.65
N GLY A 89 -31.01 -8.38 -6.91
CA GLY A 89 -29.79 -9.15 -6.73
C GLY A 89 -28.67 -8.76 -7.68
N ASP A 90 -28.81 -7.64 -8.39
CA ASP A 90 -27.82 -7.12 -9.33
C ASP A 90 -26.79 -6.23 -8.64
N LEU A 91 -25.56 -6.26 -9.18
CA LEU A 91 -24.44 -5.47 -8.66
C LEU A 91 -24.41 -4.07 -9.28
N VAL A 92 -24.92 -3.09 -8.52
CA VAL A 92 -24.98 -1.69 -8.93
C VAL A 92 -23.74 -0.94 -8.44
N THR A 93 -23.12 -0.13 -9.31
CA THR A 93 -21.91 0.64 -8.98
C THR A 93 -22.26 2.01 -8.39
N ILE A 94 -21.61 2.37 -7.28
CA ILE A 94 -21.69 3.69 -6.66
C ILE A 94 -20.47 4.50 -7.13
N SER A 95 -20.71 5.60 -7.85
CA SER A 95 -19.66 6.43 -8.45
C SER A 95 -19.79 7.92 -8.13
N SER A 96 -20.84 8.31 -7.41
CA SER A 96 -21.15 9.71 -7.06
C SER A 96 -22.07 9.79 -5.84
N ASP A 97 -22.18 10.99 -5.25
CA ASP A 97 -23.13 11.27 -4.17
C ASP A 97 -24.58 10.96 -4.57
N LYS A 98 -24.94 11.18 -5.84
CA LYS A 98 -26.28 10.88 -6.35
C LYS A 98 -26.57 9.39 -6.30
N SER A 99 -25.64 8.54 -6.76
CA SER A 99 -25.78 7.08 -6.69
C SER A 99 -25.76 6.57 -5.25
N LEU A 100 -24.99 7.20 -4.36
CA LEU A 100 -24.98 6.86 -2.95
C LEU A 100 -26.33 7.19 -2.30
N ALA A 101 -26.87 8.39 -2.56
CA ALA A 101 -28.18 8.81 -2.07
C ALA A 101 -29.33 7.91 -2.55
N LEU A 102 -29.22 7.30 -3.73
CA LEU A 102 -30.17 6.30 -4.22
C LEU A 102 -29.99 4.92 -3.54
N ALA A 103 -28.77 4.56 -3.17
CA ALA A 103 -28.48 3.30 -2.48
C ALA A 103 -28.84 3.34 -0.99
N LEU A 104 -28.70 4.51 -0.34
CA LEU A 104 -28.93 4.67 1.10
C LEU A 104 -30.33 4.21 1.57
N PRO A 105 -31.45 4.49 0.88
CA PRO A 105 -32.77 3.97 1.26
C PRO A 105 -32.89 2.44 1.19
N LEU A 106 -32.10 1.79 0.33
CA LEU A 106 -32.07 0.34 0.16
C LEU A 106 -31.22 -0.35 1.23
N PHE A 107 -30.34 0.41 1.89
CA PHE A 107 -29.52 -0.13 2.96
C PHE A 107 -30.35 -0.35 4.22
N PRO A 108 -30.22 -1.53 4.84
CA PRO A 108 -31.04 -1.88 5.98
C PRO A 108 -30.79 -0.91 7.14
N ALA A 109 -31.80 -0.70 7.96
CA ALA A 109 -31.66 0.11 9.16
C ALA A 109 -30.68 -0.57 10.15
N PRO A 110 -29.89 0.21 10.90
CA PRO A 110 -29.08 -0.35 11.99
C PRO A 110 -29.95 -1.21 12.93
N PRO A 111 -29.45 -2.37 13.40
CA PRO A 111 -28.04 -2.78 13.44
C PRO A 111 -27.57 -3.64 12.26
N ALA A 112 -28.38 -3.79 11.20
CA ALA A 112 -28.03 -4.66 10.07
C ALA A 112 -26.78 -4.17 9.33
N LEU A 113 -26.05 -5.13 8.73
CA LEU A 113 -24.84 -4.86 7.95
C LEU A 113 -25.20 -4.66 6.48
N THR A 114 -24.71 -3.57 5.89
CA THR A 114 -24.75 -3.35 4.44
C THR A 114 -23.60 -4.10 3.79
N HIS A 115 -23.87 -4.89 2.76
CA HIS A 115 -22.81 -5.55 2.01
C HIS A 115 -22.34 -4.67 0.86
N LEU A 116 -21.05 -4.34 0.86
CA LEU A 116 -20.39 -3.64 -0.25
C LEU A 116 -19.39 -4.59 -0.92
N TYR A 117 -19.39 -4.59 -2.24
CA TYR A 117 -18.42 -5.33 -3.04
C TYR A 117 -17.43 -4.32 -3.61
N VAL A 118 -16.18 -4.47 -3.21
CA VAL A 118 -15.10 -3.56 -3.53
C VAL A 118 -14.16 -4.27 -4.49
N SER A 119 -13.89 -3.64 -5.62
CA SER A 119 -12.93 -4.17 -6.61
C SER A 119 -11.91 -3.10 -6.97
N PRO A 120 -10.65 -3.44 -7.27
CA PRO A 120 -9.68 -2.47 -7.74
C PRO A 120 -10.20 -1.78 -9.01
N PHE A 121 -10.09 -0.46 -9.05
CA PHE A 121 -10.45 0.31 -10.23
C PHE A 121 -9.42 0.06 -11.32
N LYS A 122 -9.82 -0.69 -12.35
CA LYS A 122 -9.05 -0.78 -13.60
C LYS A 122 -9.58 0.31 -14.52
N PRO A 123 -8.83 1.40 -14.77
CA PRO A 123 -9.24 2.37 -15.78
C PRO A 123 -9.45 1.60 -17.09
N PRO A 124 -10.53 1.89 -17.85
CA PRO A 124 -10.68 1.30 -19.17
C PRO A 124 -9.39 1.60 -19.95
N PRO A 125 -8.88 0.65 -20.76
CA PRO A 125 -7.72 0.91 -21.60
C PRO A 125 -8.05 2.18 -22.38
N GLN A 126 -7.30 3.26 -22.11
CA GLN A 126 -7.54 4.51 -22.80
C GLN A 126 -7.25 4.21 -24.27
N VAL A 127 -8.30 4.10 -25.06
CA VAL A 127 -8.18 4.07 -26.50
C VAL A 127 -7.64 5.44 -26.84
N VAL A 128 -6.33 5.52 -27.05
CA VAL A 128 -5.65 6.72 -27.53
C VAL A 128 -6.16 6.95 -28.94
N VAL A 129 -7.33 7.60 -29.03
CA VAL A 129 -7.80 8.16 -30.29
C VAL A 129 -6.85 9.30 -30.56
N ALA A 130 -5.91 9.10 -31.48
CA ALA A 130 -4.91 10.09 -31.86
C ALA A 130 -5.62 11.42 -32.14
N ALA A 131 -5.44 12.38 -31.24
CA ALA A 131 -6.05 13.70 -31.37
C ALA A 131 -5.42 14.39 -32.58
N ALA A 132 -6.25 14.71 -33.57
CA ALA A 132 -5.86 15.54 -34.69
C ALA A 132 -5.43 16.93 -34.15
N PRO A 133 -4.33 17.52 -34.65
CA PRO A 133 -3.79 18.78 -34.15
C PRO A 133 -4.78 19.93 -34.41
N ALA A 134 -5.29 20.53 -33.32
CA ALA A 134 -6.12 21.72 -33.38
C ALA A 134 -5.24 22.96 -33.62
N ALA A 135 -5.47 23.63 -34.76
CA ALA A 135 -4.81 24.87 -35.15
C ALA A 135 -5.20 26.03 -34.21
N ALA A 136 -4.20 26.75 -33.71
CA ALA A 136 -4.34 27.91 -32.87
C ALA A 136 -4.84 29.13 -33.68
N ALA A 137 -5.95 29.73 -33.24
CA ALA A 137 -6.39 31.04 -33.70
C ALA A 137 -6.13 32.08 -32.59
N ALA A 138 -5.12 32.92 -32.81
CA ALA A 138 -4.86 34.12 -32.04
C ALA A 138 -5.83 35.23 -32.48
N ALA A 139 -6.49 35.89 -31.53
CA ALA A 139 -7.25 37.11 -31.78
C ALA A 139 -6.82 38.20 -30.80
N VAL A 140 -6.26 39.25 -31.38
CA VAL A 140 -5.80 40.54 -30.81
C VAL A 140 -6.97 41.52 -30.83
N HIS A 141 -7.16 42.33 -29.79
CA HIS A 141 -7.68 43.73 -29.76
C HIS A 141 -7.75 44.19 -28.29
N GLY A 142 -7.40 45.40 -27.85
CA GLY A 142 -7.16 46.68 -28.53
C GLY A 142 -7.92 47.81 -27.81
N GLY A 143 -7.33 48.39 -26.76
CA GLY A 143 -7.42 49.80 -26.28
C GLY A 143 -8.74 50.49 -25.89
N THR A 144 -8.76 51.17 -24.73
CA THR A 144 -9.23 52.58 -24.57
C THR A 144 -8.95 53.14 -23.15
N PRO A 145 -8.37 54.36 -22.99
CA PRO A 145 -8.33 55.07 -21.71
C PRO A 145 -9.37 56.21 -21.67
N GLY A 146 -10.24 56.21 -20.66
CA GLY A 146 -11.22 57.27 -20.40
C GLY A 146 -11.11 57.77 -18.96
N ALA A 147 -10.90 59.07 -18.80
CA ALA A 147 -10.73 59.77 -17.54
C ALA A 147 -12.09 60.18 -16.93
N GLY A 148 -12.19 60.11 -15.60
CA GLY A 148 -13.01 61.03 -14.81
C GLY A 148 -14.15 60.44 -13.98
N ALA A 149 -14.20 60.90 -12.72
CA ALA A 149 -15.34 61.04 -11.82
C ALA A 149 -15.79 59.85 -10.93
N GLY A 150 -15.67 60.08 -9.62
CA GLY A 150 -16.68 59.71 -8.62
C GLY A 150 -16.95 58.22 -8.39
N ARG A 151 -16.01 57.52 -7.74
CA ARG A 151 -16.10 56.08 -7.46
C ARG A 151 -17.07 55.79 -6.31
N GLN A 152 -18.37 55.72 -6.60
CA GLN A 152 -19.28 54.89 -5.79
C GLN A 152 -18.85 53.44 -5.99
N VAL A 153 -18.47 52.77 -4.90
CA VAL A 153 -17.97 51.40 -4.95
C VAL A 153 -19.17 50.49 -5.15
N ASP A 154 -19.35 49.99 -6.37
CA ASP A 154 -20.40 49.04 -6.70
C ASP A 154 -20.27 47.76 -5.86
N PRO A 155 -21.26 47.41 -5.02
CA PRO A 155 -21.21 46.23 -4.15
C PRO A 155 -21.22 44.90 -4.92
N VAL A 156 -21.52 44.94 -6.22
CA VAL A 156 -21.46 43.76 -7.10
C VAL A 156 -20.01 43.38 -7.42
N ALA A 157 -19.12 44.36 -7.63
CA ALA A 157 -17.70 44.10 -7.92
C ALA A 157 -16.99 43.40 -6.74
N GLN A 158 -17.32 43.78 -5.50
CA GLN A 158 -16.75 43.15 -4.30
C GLN A 158 -17.14 41.67 -4.14
N LYS A 159 -18.35 41.28 -4.59
CA LYS A 159 -18.79 39.87 -4.50
C LYS A 159 -18.04 38.96 -5.48
N GLU A 160 -17.64 39.47 -6.64
CA GLU A 160 -16.86 38.68 -7.61
C GLU A 160 -15.44 38.43 -7.13
N ASP A 161 -14.79 39.44 -6.52
CA ASP A 161 -13.44 39.29 -5.98
C ASP A 161 -13.39 38.25 -4.85
N VAL A 162 -14.38 38.24 -3.95
CA VAL A 162 -14.48 37.22 -2.89
C VAL A 162 -14.71 35.82 -3.47
N ARG A 163 -15.50 35.70 -4.55
CA ARG A 163 -15.70 34.41 -5.23
C ARG A 163 -14.41 33.91 -5.89
N ARG A 164 -13.65 34.79 -6.55
CA ARG A 164 -12.34 34.46 -7.13
C ARG A 164 -11.35 34.01 -6.07
N MET A 165 -11.23 34.77 -4.98
CA MET A 165 -10.34 34.43 -3.86
C MET A 165 -10.67 33.07 -3.24
N ARG A 166 -11.95 32.75 -3.03
CA ARG A 166 -12.38 31.43 -2.53
C ARG A 166 -12.07 30.31 -3.51
N LYS A 167 -12.23 30.55 -4.82
CA LYS A 167 -11.90 29.55 -5.86
C LYS A 167 -10.39 29.27 -5.86
N GLU A 168 -9.56 30.31 -5.85
CA GLU A 168 -8.11 30.17 -5.78
C GLU A 168 -7.66 29.46 -4.49
N GLN A 169 -8.29 29.76 -3.34
CA GLN A 169 -7.96 29.10 -2.08
C GLN A 169 -8.32 27.60 -2.11
N LYS A 170 -9.45 27.24 -2.72
CA LYS A 170 -9.85 25.83 -2.91
C LYS A 170 -8.89 25.11 -3.85
N GLU A 171 -8.50 25.73 -4.95
CA GLU A 171 -7.53 25.16 -5.91
C GLU A 171 -6.15 24.97 -5.27
N LYS A 172 -5.65 25.94 -4.50
CA LYS A 172 -4.39 25.82 -3.74
C LYS A 172 -4.46 24.70 -2.70
N SER A 173 -5.57 24.61 -1.97
CA SER A 173 -5.77 23.54 -0.98
C SER A 173 -5.83 22.15 -1.64
N ALA A 174 -6.52 22.02 -2.77
CA ALA A 174 -6.59 20.78 -3.53
C ALA A 174 -5.21 20.37 -4.09
N ALA A 175 -4.46 21.33 -4.66
CA ALA A 175 -3.11 21.08 -5.15
C ALA A 175 -2.16 20.60 -4.04
N LEU A 176 -2.24 21.22 -2.85
CA LEU A 176 -1.43 20.80 -1.69
C LEU A 176 -1.78 19.36 -1.25
N LYS A 177 -3.08 19.01 -1.21
CA LYS A 177 -3.52 17.64 -0.89
C LYS A 177 -2.98 16.63 -1.89
N ILE A 178 -3.05 16.92 -3.19
CA ILE A 178 -2.51 16.04 -4.24
C ILE A 178 -1.00 15.85 -4.05
N GLN A 179 -0.27 16.94 -3.78
CA GLN A 179 1.17 16.88 -3.56
C GLN A 179 1.53 16.03 -2.32
N THR A 180 0.81 16.21 -1.22
CA THR A 180 1.01 15.42 0.01
C THR A 180 0.71 13.94 -0.23
N ASN A 181 -0.41 13.61 -0.89
CA ASN A 181 -0.75 12.23 -1.22
C ASN A 181 0.29 11.58 -2.14
N TYR A 182 0.79 12.31 -3.14
CA TYR A 182 1.86 11.82 -4.01
C TYR A 182 3.14 11.54 -3.23
N ARG A 183 3.54 12.45 -2.32
CA ARG A 183 4.72 12.24 -1.46
C ARG A 183 4.56 11.02 -0.55
N GLN A 184 3.37 10.83 0.03
CA GLN A 184 3.05 9.65 0.84
C GLN A 184 3.10 8.36 0.02
N HIS A 185 2.55 8.38 -1.19
CA HIS A 185 2.61 7.24 -2.12
C HIS A 185 4.05 6.86 -2.48
N MET A 186 4.88 7.85 -2.79
CA MET A 186 6.30 7.61 -3.08
C MET A 186 7.03 7.02 -1.88
N ALA A 187 6.86 7.59 -0.68
CA ALA A 187 7.48 7.06 0.55
C ALA A 187 7.05 5.61 0.85
N ARG A 188 5.76 5.28 0.65
CA ARG A 188 5.25 3.91 0.82
C ARG A 188 5.84 2.94 -0.21
N THR A 189 6.02 3.38 -1.45
CA THR A 189 6.62 2.56 -2.51
C THR A 189 8.08 2.28 -2.20
N GLU A 190 8.86 3.32 -1.87
CA GLU A 190 10.27 3.18 -1.48
C GLU A 190 10.45 2.27 -0.26
N TYR A 191 9.59 2.39 0.75
CA TYR A 191 9.60 1.50 1.92
C TYR A 191 9.35 0.04 1.55
N LYS A 192 8.39 -0.23 0.65
CA LYS A 192 8.10 -1.60 0.17
C LYS A 192 9.28 -2.21 -0.58
N GLU A 193 9.93 -1.44 -1.45
CA GLU A 193 11.11 -1.89 -2.18
C GLU A 193 12.26 -2.22 -1.22
N LEU A 194 12.52 -1.34 -0.26
CA LEU A 194 13.58 -1.54 0.73
C LEU A 194 13.31 -2.75 1.64
N LEU A 195 12.05 -3.01 2.00
CA LEU A 195 11.65 -4.25 2.69
C LEU A 195 11.89 -5.50 1.84
N ALA A 196 11.61 -5.45 0.54
CA ALA A 196 11.86 -6.57 -0.36
C ALA A 196 13.36 -6.85 -0.50
N GLU A 197 14.19 -5.80 -0.64
CA GLU A 197 15.64 -5.93 -0.65
C GLU A 197 16.19 -6.52 0.64
N TRP A 198 15.65 -6.10 1.79
CA TRP A 198 16.06 -6.63 3.09
C TRP A 198 15.75 -8.12 3.24
N ARG A 199 14.55 -8.55 2.82
CA ARG A 199 14.17 -9.97 2.82
C ARG A 199 15.09 -10.79 1.90
N ALA A 200 15.37 -10.29 0.71
CA ALA A 200 16.30 -10.94 -0.21
C ALA A 200 17.73 -11.03 0.35
N ALA A 201 18.19 -10.01 1.07
CA ALA A 201 19.49 -10.03 1.75
C ALA A 201 19.56 -11.09 2.86
N LEU A 202 18.49 -11.21 3.65
CA LEU A 202 18.39 -12.25 4.69
C LEU A 202 18.39 -13.66 4.09
N GLU A 203 17.65 -13.88 3.00
CA GLU A 203 17.65 -15.16 2.29
C GLU A 203 19.02 -15.51 1.71
N MET A 204 19.72 -14.54 1.13
CA MET A 204 21.09 -14.74 0.65
C MET A 204 22.07 -15.06 1.77
N GLU A 205 21.95 -14.41 2.94
CA GLU A 205 22.81 -14.70 4.09
C GLU A 205 22.52 -16.09 4.67
N ALA A 206 21.25 -16.49 4.75
CA ALA A 206 20.86 -17.84 5.16
C ALA A 206 21.44 -18.89 4.21
N ALA A 207 21.29 -18.70 2.89
CA ALA A 207 21.86 -19.59 1.88
C ALA A 207 23.40 -19.64 1.93
N ALA A 208 24.06 -18.53 2.27
CA ALA A 208 25.51 -18.52 2.45
C ALA A 208 25.94 -19.35 3.67
N ARG A 209 25.21 -19.27 4.79
CA ARG A 209 25.48 -20.07 5.98
C ARG A 209 25.27 -21.57 5.72
N GLU A 210 24.21 -21.95 5.00
CA GLU A 210 23.98 -23.35 4.62
C GLU A 210 25.12 -23.90 3.74
N ARG A 211 25.64 -23.09 2.80
CA ARG A 211 26.81 -23.47 1.99
C ARG A 211 28.07 -23.66 2.82
N GLU A 212 28.33 -22.77 3.76
CA GLU A 212 29.51 -22.87 4.65
C GLU A 212 29.41 -24.09 5.57
N GLU A 213 28.21 -24.40 6.08
CA GLU A 213 27.97 -25.60 6.88
C GLU A 213 28.17 -26.87 6.06
N PHE A 214 27.65 -26.92 4.84
CA PHE A 214 27.85 -28.04 3.93
C PHE A 214 29.34 -28.25 3.59
N GLU A 215 30.09 -27.18 3.32
CA GLU A 215 31.53 -27.25 3.07
C GLU A 215 32.30 -27.79 4.28
N ARG A 216 31.94 -27.34 5.50
CA ARG A 216 32.52 -27.83 6.75
C ARG A 216 32.24 -29.32 6.99
N GLU A 217 31.01 -29.77 6.74
CA GLU A 217 30.66 -31.19 6.82
C GLU A 217 31.42 -32.04 5.79
N GLU A 218 31.59 -31.52 4.58
CA GLU A 218 32.35 -32.20 3.52
C GLU A 218 33.84 -32.34 3.89
N GLU A 219 34.44 -31.28 4.43
CA GLU A 219 35.81 -31.30 4.95
C GLU A 219 35.97 -32.28 6.11
N GLU A 220 35.04 -32.30 7.06
CA GLU A 220 35.06 -33.25 8.17
C GLU A 220 34.95 -34.70 7.67
N ARG A 221 34.09 -34.94 6.67
CA ARG A 221 33.96 -36.26 6.04
C ARG A 221 35.25 -36.67 5.34
N LYS A 222 35.92 -35.74 4.63
CA LYS A 222 37.23 -36.00 4.02
C LYS A 222 38.28 -36.35 5.06
N ARG A 223 38.37 -35.59 6.17
CA ARG A 223 39.30 -35.87 7.27
C ARG A 223 39.07 -37.25 7.91
N LYS A 224 37.81 -37.61 8.18
CA LYS A 224 37.44 -38.92 8.71
C LYS A 224 37.81 -40.06 7.76
N ALA A 225 37.64 -39.86 6.45
CA ALA A 225 38.03 -40.84 5.45
C ALA A 225 39.55 -41.02 5.36
N GLU A 226 40.31 -39.93 5.44
CA GLU A 226 41.78 -39.95 5.49
C GLU A 226 42.30 -40.66 6.74
N GLU A 227 41.79 -40.32 7.93
CA GLU A 227 42.12 -40.98 9.20
C GLU A 227 41.82 -42.49 9.16
N ALA A 228 40.68 -42.88 8.59
CA ALA A 228 40.32 -44.28 8.40
C ALA A 228 41.27 -45.02 7.44
N ALA A 229 41.73 -44.34 6.39
CA ALA A 229 42.71 -44.89 5.45
C ALA A 229 44.09 -45.09 6.12
N GLU A 230 44.55 -44.12 6.90
CA GLU A 230 45.80 -44.23 7.68
C GLU A 230 45.72 -45.38 8.71
N ALA A 231 44.59 -45.48 9.43
CA ALA A 231 44.38 -46.56 10.39
C ALA A 231 44.38 -47.96 9.73
N ALA A 232 43.95 -48.07 8.48
CA ALA A 232 43.98 -49.32 7.72
C ALA A 232 45.42 -49.75 7.35
N ILE A 233 46.32 -48.79 7.10
CA ILE A 233 47.74 -49.05 6.79
C ILE A 233 48.49 -49.54 8.03
N VAL A 234 48.19 -48.99 9.21
CA VAL A 234 48.90 -49.27 10.47
C VAL A 234 48.47 -50.59 11.13
N ARG A 235 47.44 -51.29 10.62
CA ARG A 235 47.08 -52.61 11.16
C ARG A 235 48.25 -53.57 10.93
N PRO A 236 48.96 -54.00 12.00
CA PRO A 236 50.05 -54.95 11.83
C PRO A 236 49.43 -56.18 11.18
N PHE A 237 50.06 -56.68 10.12
CA PHE A 237 49.87 -58.04 9.65
C PHE A 237 50.08 -58.92 10.87
N GLY A 238 48.99 -59.23 11.57
CA GLY A 238 48.93 -60.28 12.55
C GLY A 238 49.21 -61.52 11.75
N ILE A 239 50.49 -61.87 11.66
CA ILE A 239 50.96 -63.15 11.19
C ILE A 239 50.22 -64.13 12.09
N GLY A 240 49.09 -64.64 11.59
CA GLY A 240 48.33 -65.67 12.23
C GLY A 240 49.28 -66.85 12.34
N SER A 241 49.82 -67.04 13.54
CA SER A 241 50.45 -68.28 13.95
C SER A 241 49.35 -69.33 14.06
N GLY A 242 48.83 -69.73 12.90
CA GLY A 242 47.94 -70.87 12.73
C GLY A 242 48.72 -72.11 13.16
N THR A 243 48.50 -72.52 14.39
CA THR A 243 48.96 -73.81 14.90
C THR A 243 48.06 -74.88 14.29
N TYR A 244 48.45 -75.38 13.11
CA TYR A 244 47.81 -76.53 12.48
C TYR A 244 48.02 -77.77 13.36
N ARG A 245 46.96 -78.23 14.02
CA ARG A 245 46.96 -79.47 14.81
C ARG A 245 46.69 -80.65 13.89
N ILE A 246 47.74 -81.33 13.44
CA ILE A 246 47.66 -82.57 12.66
C ILE A 246 47.08 -83.69 13.56
N LYS A 247 45.91 -84.23 13.21
CA LYS A 247 45.40 -85.47 13.81
C LYS A 247 45.87 -86.65 12.94
N GLY A 248 46.74 -87.49 13.50
CA GLY A 248 47.19 -88.74 12.89
C GLY A 248 46.09 -89.81 12.93
N ARG A 249 46.12 -90.70 11.92
CA ARG A 249 45.44 -91.99 11.88
C ARG A 249 46.49 -93.09 11.85
#